data_AF-A0A7X1INH1-F1
#
_entry.id   AF-A0A7X1INH1-F1
#
_cell.length_a   1.000
_cell.length_b   1.000
_cell.length_c   1.000
_cell.angle_alpha   90.00
_cell.angle_beta   90.00
_cell.angle_gamma   90.00
#
_symmetry.space_group_name_H-M   'P 1'
#
loop_
_entity.id
_entity.type
_entity.pdbx_description
1 polymer ?
#
loop_
_entity_poly.entity_id
_entity_poly.type
_entity_poly.pdbx_seq_one_letter_code
_entity_poly.pdbx_strand_id
1 'polypeptide(L)' 'MVIRKLHEAGLRSEHAYTAALASIGLSFLSWAASVKGESAGIDRADRWGIFVGEWAPTFFGLGLALAQYEDD' A
#
# COMPACT_ATOMS: atom_id res chain seq x y z
N MET A 1 -15.18 -17.60 4.27
CA MET A 1 -15.01 -16.13 4.25
C MET A 1 -13.88 -15.80 3.27
N VAL A 2 -13.92 -14.68 2.55
CA VAL A 2 -12.91 -14.34 1.53
C VAL A 2 -11.50 -14.28 2.13
N ILE A 3 -11.35 -13.67 3.31
CA ILE A 3 -10.04 -13.56 4.00
C ILE A 3 -9.46 -14.93 4.33
N ARG A 4 -10.26 -15.86 4.88
CA ARG A 4 -9.83 -17.23 5.15
C ARG A 4 -9.28 -17.94 3.91
N LYS A 5 -9.91 -17.75 2.74
CA LYS A 5 -9.42 -18.33 1.48
C LYS A 5 -8.08 -17.72 1.04
N LEU A 6 -7.88 -16.43 1.25
CA LEU A 6 -6.60 -15.77 0.98
C LEU A 6 -5.50 -16.31 1.91
N HIS A 7 -5.82 -16.49 3.18
CA HIS A 7 -4.91 -17.08 4.17
C HIS A 7 -4.55 -18.54 3.84
N GLU A 8 -5.55 -19.36 3.50
CA GLU A 8 -5.36 -20.75 3.04
C GLU A 8 -4.52 -20.81 1.74
N ALA A 9 -4.58 -19.78 0.89
CA ALA A 9 -3.74 -19.64 -0.30
C ALA A 9 -2.30 -19.15 -0.01
N GLY A 10 -1.95 -18.94 1.26
CA GLY A 10 -0.61 -18.57 1.70
C GLY A 10 -0.39 -17.07 1.91
N LEU A 11 -1.42 -16.22 1.74
CA LEU A 11 -1.31 -14.81 2.08
C LEU A 11 -1.25 -14.66 3.61
N ARG A 12 -0.24 -13.94 4.09
CA ARG A 12 -0.02 -13.66 5.52
C ARG A 12 -0.17 -12.17 5.83
N SER A 13 -0.44 -11.86 7.09
CA SER A 13 -0.54 -10.50 7.62
C SER A 13 0.71 -9.67 7.28
N GLU A 14 1.89 -10.28 7.40
CA GLU A 14 3.18 -9.65 7.06
C GLU A 14 3.22 -9.14 5.62
N HIS A 15 2.80 -9.94 4.63
CA HIS A 15 2.76 -9.51 3.22
C HIS A 15 1.89 -8.27 3.02
N ALA A 16 0.74 -8.22 3.70
CA ALA A 16 -0.16 -7.08 3.63
C ALA A 16 0.46 -5.85 4.32
N TYR A 17 1.09 -6.00 5.48
CA TYR A 17 1.79 -4.89 6.14
C TYR A 17 2.99 -4.39 5.32
N THR A 18 3.75 -5.27 4.67
CA THR A 18 4.80 -4.88 3.73
C THR A 18 4.23 -4.09 2.55
N ALA A 19 3.12 -4.53 1.96
CA ALA A 19 2.46 -3.81 0.87
C ALA A 19 1.94 -2.44 1.32
N ALA A 20 1.45 -2.32 2.57
CA ALA A 20 1.03 -1.05 3.14
C ALA A 20 2.21 -0.06 3.26
N LEU A 21 3.33 -0.50 3.85
CA LEU A 21 4.54 0.32 3.97
C LEU A 21 5.14 0.67 2.61
N ALA A 22 5.15 -0.29 1.67
CA ALA A 22 5.60 -0.04 0.31
C ALA A 22 4.75 1.04 -0.38
N SER A 23 3.43 1.04 -0.18
CA SER A 23 2.51 2.05 -0.72
C SER A 23 2.82 3.45 -0.18
N ILE A 24 3.10 3.57 1.12
CA ILE A 24 3.55 4.84 1.74
C ILE A 24 4.87 5.29 1.13
N GLY A 25 5.86 4.39 1.06
CA GLY A 25 7.18 4.70 0.50
C GLY A 25 7.11 5.14 -0.96
N LEU A 26 6.33 4.44 -1.80
CA LEU A 26 6.11 4.80 -3.20
C LEU A 26 5.43 6.16 -3.35
N SER A 27 4.50 6.50 -2.46
CA SER A 27 3.85 7.83 -2.46
C SER A 27 4.86 8.93 -2.16
N PHE A 28 5.72 8.72 -1.16
CA PHE A 28 6.81 9.63 -0.83
C PHE A 28 7.82 9.76 -1.95
N LEU A 29 8.21 8.65 -2.59
CA LEU A 29 9.13 8.65 -3.72
C LEU A 29 8.52 9.34 -4.95
N SER A 30 7.24 9.15 -5.21
CA SER A 30 6.50 9.82 -6.29
C SER A 30 6.50 11.33 -6.08
N TRP A 31 6.23 11.78 -4.85
CA TRP A 31 6.34 13.20 -4.48
C TRP A 31 7.77 13.73 -4.58
N ALA A 32 8.76 13.00 -4.04
CA ALA A 32 10.16 13.43 -4.12
C ALA A 32 10.66 13.54 -5.58
N ALA A 33 10.18 12.65 -6.46
CA ALA A 33 10.44 12.71 -7.89
C ALA A 33 9.70 13.88 -8.56
N SER A 34 8.47 14.20 -8.13
CA SER A 34 7.69 15.32 -8.68
C SER A 34 8.36 16.67 -8.43
N VAL A 35 8.89 16.88 -7.22
CA VAL A 35 9.61 18.10 -6.83
C VAL A 35 10.81 18.38 -7.76
N LYS A 36 11.47 17.33 -8.30
CA LYS A 36 12.55 17.51 -9.29
C LYS A 36 12.05 17.83 -10.70
N GLY A 37 10.82 17.45 -11.04
CA GLY A 37 10.18 17.67 -12.34
C GLY A 37 9.36 18.96 -12.42
N GLU A 38 9.28 19.73 -11.34
CA GLU A 38 8.46 20.94 -11.21
C GLU A 38 8.83 22.03 -12.22
N SER A 39 10.09 22.04 -12.71
CA SER A 39 10.56 22.92 -13.80
C SER A 39 9.90 22.64 -15.16
N ALA A 40 9.19 21.51 -15.31
CA ALA A 40 8.51 21.11 -16.55
C ALA A 40 6.98 21.33 -16.53
N GLY A 41 6.41 21.92 -15.47
CA GLY A 41 4.97 22.23 -15.39
C GLY A 41 4.05 21.01 -15.33
N ILE A 42 4.52 19.90 -14.74
CA ILE A 42 3.81 18.62 -14.73
C ILE A 42 3.07 18.41 -13.40
N ASP A 43 1.85 18.93 -13.27
CA ASP A 43 0.91 18.65 -12.16
C ASP A 43 0.49 17.16 -12.03
N ARG A 44 1.02 16.29 -12.90
CA ARG A 44 0.57 14.90 -13.07
C ARG A 44 1.07 13.97 -11.97
N ALA A 45 2.19 14.31 -11.32
CA ALA A 45 2.82 13.45 -10.33
C ALA A 45 2.13 13.50 -8.94
N ASP A 46 1.48 14.62 -8.60
CA ASP A 46 0.68 14.74 -7.36
C ASP A 46 -0.51 13.79 -7.34
N ARG A 47 -1.14 13.56 -8.51
CA ARG A 47 -2.33 12.70 -8.63
C ARG A 47 -2.00 11.21 -8.50
N TRP A 48 -0.81 10.80 -8.95
CA TRP A 48 -0.37 9.41 -8.87
C TRP A 48 0.12 9.05 -7.46
N GLY A 49 0.85 9.95 -6.80
CA GLY A 49 1.31 9.72 -5.43
C GLY A 49 0.17 9.54 -4.44
N ILE A 50 -0.90 10.36 -4.54
CA ILE A 50 -2.09 10.23 -3.69
C ILE A 50 -2.78 8.88 -3.92
N PHE A 51 -2.97 8.47 -5.18
CA PHE A 51 -3.65 7.21 -5.50
C PHE A 51 -2.89 5.98 -4.99
N VAL A 52 -1.55 6.00 -5.02
CA VAL A 52 -0.74 4.90 -4.47
C VAL A 52 -0.82 4.86 -2.93
N GLY A 53 -0.87 6.03 -2.29
CA GLY A 53 -0.91 6.13 -0.82
C GLY A 53 -2.21 5.60 -0.21
N GLU A 54 -3.33 5.72 -0.93
CA GLU A 54 -4.64 5.24 -0.51
C GLU A 54 -4.72 3.71 -0.33
N TRP A 55 -3.80 2.95 -0.93
CA TRP A 55 -3.75 1.50 -0.73
C TRP A 55 -3.22 1.09 0.64
N ALA A 56 -2.48 1.97 1.32
CA ALA A 56 -1.93 1.69 2.66
C ALA A 56 -3.02 1.31 3.69
N PRO A 57 -4.10 2.09 3.90
CA PRO A 57 -5.15 1.71 4.84
C PRO A 57 -5.86 0.40 4.45
N THR A 58 -6.05 0.13 3.15
CA THR A 58 -6.63 -1.14 2.68
C THR A 58 -5.73 -2.33 3.06
N PHE A 59 -4.43 -2.22 2.82
CA PHE A 59 -3.49 -3.29 3.15
C PHE A 59 -3.32 -3.47 4.66
N PHE A 60 -3.34 -2.39 5.46
CA PHE A 60 -3.36 -2.52 6.92
C PHE A 60 -4.61 -3.24 7.42
N GLY A 61 -5.80 -2.89 6.90
CA GLY A 61 -7.05 -3.58 7.26
C GLY A 61 -7.05 -5.05 6.86
N LEU A 62 -6.53 -5.36 5.66
CA LEU A 62 -6.34 -6.74 5.22
C LEU A 62 -5.36 -7.51 6.10
N GLY A 63 -4.24 -6.89 6.47
CA GLY A 63 -3.24 -7.49 7.37
C GLY A 63 -3.81 -7.79 8.74
N LEU A 64 -4.61 -6.88 9.31
CA LEU A 64 -5.30 -7.10 10.58
C LEU A 64 -6.26 -8.30 10.48
N ALA A 65 -7.03 -8.38 9.39
CA ALA A 65 -7.95 -9.49 9.18
C ALA A 65 -7.24 -10.84 8.95
N LEU A 66 -6.07 -10.84 8.31
CA LEU A 66 -5.25 -12.04 8.11
C LEU A 66 -4.60 -12.50 9.42
N ALA A 67 -4.13 -11.57 10.26
CA ALA A 67 -3.50 -11.87 11.56
C ALA A 67 -4.44 -12.67 12.48
N GLN A 68 -5.76 -12.41 12.41
CA GLN A 68 -6.76 -13.18 13.15
C GLN A 68 -6.79 -14.68 12.80
N TYR A 69 -6.20 -15.10 11.67
CA TYR A 69 -6.08 -16.51 11.28
C TYR A 69 -4.68 -17.10 11.54
N GLU A 70 -3.74 -16.29 12.02
CA GLU A 70 -2.36 -16.67 12.35
C GLU A 70 -2.16 -16.84 13.86
N ASP A 71 -2.95 -16.11 14.66
CA ASP A 71 -2.94 -16.18 16.13
C ASP A 71 -3.74 -17.39 16.70
N ASP A 72 -4.35 -18.21 15.83
CA ASP A 72 -5.06 -19.47 16.15
C ASP A 72 -4.14 -20.71 15.99
#